data_AF-A0A3C0K702-F1
#
_entry.id   AF-A0A3C0K702-F1
#
_cell.length_a   1.000
_cell.length_b   1.000
_cell.length_c   1.000
_cell.angle_alpha   90.00
_cell.angle_beta   90.00
_cell.angle_gamma   90.00
#
_symmetry.space_group_name_H-M   'P 1'
#
loop_
_entity.id
_entity.type
_entity.pdbx_description
1 polymer ?
#
loop_
_entity_poly.entity_id
_entity_poly.type
_entity_poly.pdbx_seq_one_letter_code
_entity_poly.pdbx_strand_id
1 'polypeptide(L)'
;MTYHIVTLGDPVADLVIPISHFPIKPQEHQSADDIMLDAGGTGNFLIMASRLGLYPIIIGGIGNDYYGKTIIDIFQSEKINV
;
A
#
# COMPACT_ATOMS: atom_id res chain seq x y z
N MET A 1 27.82 -3.65 -4.21
CA MET A 1 27.02 -4.07 -5.38
C MET A 1 25.61 -3.55 -5.16
N THR A 2 25.01 -2.97 -6.18
CA THR A 2 23.64 -2.44 -6.11
C THR A 2 22.69 -3.45 -6.75
N TYR A 3 21.65 -3.86 -6.03
CA TYR A 3 20.67 -4.84 -6.52
C TYR A 3 19.33 -4.17 -6.75
N HIS A 4 18.82 -4.29 -7.97
CA HIS A 4 17.50 -3.82 -8.37
C HIS A 4 16.48 -4.93 -8.18
N ILE A 5 15.30 -4.56 -7.65
CA ILE A 5 14.13 -5.42 -7.58
C ILE A 5 13.05 -4.75 -8.40
N VAL A 6 12.47 -5.49 -9.35
CA VAL A 6 11.41 -4.97 -10.21
C VAL A 6 10.18 -5.85 -10.03
N THR A 7 9.04 -5.26 -9.70
CA THR A 7 7.74 -5.94 -9.74
C THR A 7 6.93 -5.45 -10.94
N LEU A 8 6.07 -6.33 -11.45
CA LEU A 8 5.09 -6.02 -12.49
C LEU A 8 3.69 -6.34 -11.97
N GLY A 9 2.86 -5.32 -11.86
CA GLY A 9 1.48 -5.39 -11.43
C GLY A 9 1.29 -5.20 -9.92
N ASP A 10 0.03 -5.23 -9.53
CA ASP A 10 -0.43 -5.25 -8.13
C ASP A 10 0.03 -4.08 -7.22
N PRO A 11 -0.03 -2.80 -7.67
CA PRO A 11 -0.09 -1.66 -6.74
C PRO A 11 -1.51 -1.58 -6.15
N VAL A 12 -1.63 -1.70 -4.83
CA VAL A 12 -2.92 -1.71 -4.13
C VAL A 12 -2.92 -0.66 -3.03
N ALA A 13 -4.04 0.05 -2.87
CA ALA A 13 -4.33 0.85 -1.68
C ALA A 13 -5.16 0.01 -0.71
N ASP A 14 -4.57 -0.36 0.42
CA ASP A 14 -5.29 -1.06 1.48
C ASP A 14 -5.99 -0.02 2.36
N LEU A 15 -7.31 -0.06 2.40
CA LEU A 15 -8.12 0.73 3.32
C LEU A 15 -8.34 -0.09 4.59
N VAL A 16 -7.59 0.24 5.64
CA VAL A 16 -7.63 -0.48 6.91
C VAL A 16 -8.52 0.28 7.88
N ILE A 17 -9.62 -0.35 8.29
CA ILE A 17 -10.60 0.22 9.20
C ILE A 17 -10.61 -0.61 10.49
N PRO A 18 -10.01 -0.11 11.58
CA PRO A 18 -10.12 -0.74 12.89
C PRO A 18 -11.58 -0.75 13.35
N ILE A 19 -12.07 -1.93 13.74
CA ILE A 19 -13.43 -2.11 14.27
C ILE A 19 -13.37 -2.61 15.70
N SER A 20 -14.43 -2.32 16.46
CA SER A 20 -14.50 -2.70 17.87
C SER A 20 -14.41 -4.21 18.12
N HIS A 21 -15.02 -5.03 17.24
CA HIS A 21 -14.94 -6.49 17.32
C HIS A 21 -15.42 -7.17 16.02
N PHE A 22 -15.00 -8.41 15.85
CA PHE A 22 -15.57 -9.34 14.87
C PHE A 22 -16.61 -10.26 15.53
N PRO A 23 -17.57 -10.84 14.78
CA PRO A 23 -17.80 -10.63 13.34
C PRO A 23 -18.56 -9.34 13.04
N ILE A 24 -18.41 -8.86 11.81
CA ILE A 24 -19.33 -7.85 11.25
C ILE A 24 -20.64 -8.57 10.92
N LYS A 25 -21.76 -8.09 11.47
CA LYS A 25 -23.08 -8.70 11.26
C LYS A 25 -23.87 -7.93 10.19
N PRO A 26 -24.69 -8.61 9.37
CA PRO A 26 -25.54 -7.95 8.39
C PRO A 26 -26.48 -6.94 9.05
N GLN A 27 -26.62 -5.76 8.44
CA GLN A 27 -27.51 -4.68 8.89
C GLN A 27 -27.18 -4.08 10.27
N GLU A 28 -26.03 -4.43 10.86
CA GLU A 28 -25.53 -3.79 12.07
C GLU A 28 -24.43 -2.78 11.71
N HIS A 29 -24.42 -1.65 12.42
CA HIS A 29 -23.38 -0.65 12.32
C HIS A 29 -22.41 -0.79 13.49
N GLN A 30 -21.12 -0.58 13.21
CA GLN A 30 -20.09 -0.48 14.24
C GLN A 30 -19.38 0.86 14.10
N SER A 31 -18.91 1.39 15.22
CA SER A 31 -17.97 2.52 15.19
C SER A 31 -16.60 2.04 14.72
N ALA A 32 -15.94 2.88 13.93
CA ALA A 32 -14.53 2.78 13.61
C ALA A 32 -13.83 4.02 14.16
N ASP A 33 -12.72 3.82 14.85
CA ASP A 33 -11.99 4.90 15.50
C ASP A 33 -11.08 5.66 14.51
N ASP A 34 -10.72 5.02 13.40
CA ASP A 34 -9.86 5.59 12.37
C ASP A 34 -10.08 4.91 11.00
N ILE A 35 -9.52 5.50 9.96
CA ILE A 35 -9.38 4.90 8.63
C ILE A 35 -7.95 5.16 8.15
N MET A 36 -7.18 4.09 8.02
CA MET A 36 -5.79 4.14 7.57
C MET A 36 -5.72 3.71 6.11
N LEU A 37 -4.81 4.34 5.36
CA LEU A 37 -4.53 4.01 3.97
C LEU A 37 -3.06 3.65 3.87
N ASP A 38 -2.79 2.43 3.41
CA ASP A 38 -1.45 1.89 3.30
C ASP A 38 -1.21 1.27 1.92
N ALA A 39 0.06 1.06 1.59
CA ALA A 39 0.43 0.36 0.36
C ALA A 39 0.33 -1.17 0.53
N GLY A 40 -0.69 -1.74 -0.10
CA GLY A 40 -0.93 -3.18 -0.17
C GLY A 40 -0.28 -3.86 -1.37
N GLY A 41 -0.67 -5.11 -1.62
CA GLY A 41 -0.19 -5.90 -2.76
C GLY A 41 1.33 -6.03 -2.77
N THR A 42 1.97 -5.71 -3.91
CA THR A 42 3.44 -5.70 -4.03
C THR A 42 4.12 -4.61 -3.20
N GLY A 43 3.36 -3.64 -2.68
CA GLY A 43 3.88 -2.53 -1.89
C GLY A 43 4.63 -2.98 -0.64
N ASN A 44 4.08 -3.96 0.11
CA ASN A 44 4.70 -4.48 1.33
C ASN A 44 6.14 -5.01 1.09
N PHE A 45 6.34 -5.72 -0.01
CA PHE A 45 7.59 -6.33 -0.41
C PHE A 45 8.59 -5.28 -0.87
N LEU A 46 8.16 -4.32 -1.69
CA LEU A 46 9.02 -3.25 -2.20
C LEU A 46 9.46 -2.30 -1.08
N ILE A 47 8.55 -1.99 -0.14
CA ILE A 47 8.88 -1.19 1.04
C ILE A 47 9.96 -1.91 1.87
N MET A 48 9.81 -3.21 2.12
CA MET A 48 10.88 -3.97 2.77
C MET A 48 12.18 -4.01 1.97
N ALA A 49 12.11 -4.21 0.65
CA ALA A 49 13.29 -4.19 -0.20
C ALA A 49 14.06 -2.86 -0.08
N SER A 50 13.36 -1.73 -0.10
CA SER A 50 13.95 -0.41 0.10
C SER A 50 14.61 -0.29 1.47
N ARG A 51 13.90 -0.67 2.54
CA ARG A 51 14.41 -0.59 3.92
C ARG A 51 15.60 -1.51 4.17
N LEU A 52 15.75 -2.59 3.39
CA LEU A 52 16.92 -3.49 3.40
C LEU A 52 18.10 -2.98 2.53
N GLY A 53 17.97 -1.82 1.89
CA GLY A 53 19.03 -1.19 1.10
C GLY A 53 19.08 -1.64 -0.37
N LEU A 54 18.02 -2.27 -0.87
CA LEU A 54 17.86 -2.59 -2.29
C LEU A 54 17.23 -1.40 -3.04
N TYR A 55 17.14 -1.52 -4.36
CA TYR A 55 16.61 -0.46 -5.23
C TYR A 55 15.32 -0.94 -5.91
N PRO A 56 14.19 -0.87 -5.21
CA PRO A 56 12.90 -1.33 -5.72
C PRO A 56 12.34 -0.40 -6.80
N ILE A 57 11.73 -1.03 -7.82
CA ILE A 57 11.03 -0.39 -8.93
C ILE A 57 9.68 -1.11 -9.07
N ILE A 58 8.61 -0.34 -9.16
CA ILE A 58 7.28 -0.87 -9.45
C ILE A 58 6.86 -0.51 -10.87
N ILE A 59 6.28 -1.47 -11.58
CA ILE A 59 5.65 -1.24 -12.87
C ILE A 59 4.21 -1.71 -12.75
N GLY A 60 3.23 -0.82 -12.93
CA GLY A 60 1.83 -1.17 -12.78
C GLY A 60 0.87 -0.08 -13.24
N GLY A 61 -0.43 -0.36 -13.20
CA GLY A 61 -1.48 0.62 -13.46
C GLY A 61 -1.93 1.29 -12.17
N ILE A 62 -1.99 2.61 -12.16
CA ILE A 62 -2.51 3.41 -11.04
C ILE A 62 -3.62 4.34 -11.57
N GLY A 63 -4.71 4.46 -10.80
CA GLY A 63 -5.81 5.37 -11.11
C GLY A 63 -5.44 6.84 -10.87
N ASN A 64 -6.01 7.77 -11.65
CA ASN A 64 -5.85 9.21 -11.43
C ASN A 64 -6.86 9.75 -10.40
N ASP A 65 -6.90 9.12 -9.24
CA ASP A 65 -7.80 9.44 -8.14
C ASP A 65 -7.03 9.70 -6.83
N TYR A 66 -7.76 9.90 -5.73
CA TYR A 66 -7.16 10.11 -4.41
C TYR A 66 -6.28 8.94 -3.97
N TYR A 67 -6.73 7.70 -4.17
CA TYR A 67 -6.02 6.50 -3.74
C TYR A 67 -4.73 6.32 -4.54
N GLY A 68 -4.80 6.50 -5.86
CA GLY A 68 -3.63 6.40 -6.73
C GLY A 68 -2.56 7.44 -6.39
N LYS A 69 -2.94 8.69 -6.14
CA LYS A 69 -2.00 9.72 -5.68
C LYS A 69 -1.39 9.38 -4.33
N THR A 70 -2.21 8.95 -3.38
CA THR A 70 -1.72 8.61 -2.03
C THR A 70 -0.73 7.44 -2.07
N ILE A 71 -0.96 6.43 -2.90
CA ILE A 71 -0.04 5.30 -3.05
C ILE A 71 1.27 5.70 -3.72
N ILE A 72 1.23 6.58 -4.72
CA ILE A 72 2.44 7.17 -5.30
C ILE A 72 3.24 7.91 -4.22
N ASP A 73 2.59 8.73 -3.40
CA ASP A 73 3.24 9.48 -2.33
C ASP A 73 3.89 8.54 -1.29
N ILE A 74 3.19 7.45 -0.89
CA ILE A 74 3.72 6.43 0.01
C ILE A 74 4.96 5.77 -0.60
N PHE A 75 4.88 5.29 -1.84
CA PHE A 75 6.00 4.64 -2.52
C PHE A 75 7.22 5.55 -2.66
N GLN A 76 7.01 6.82 -3.02
CA GLN A 76 8.09 7.80 -3.12
C GLN A 76 8.72 8.09 -1.74
N SER A 77 7.91 8.18 -0.69
CA SER A 77 8.42 8.36 0.69
C SER A 77 9.27 7.17 1.16
N GLU A 78 8.97 5.97 0.66
CA GLU A 78 9.72 4.73 0.90
C GLU A 78 10.83 4.51 -0.15
N LYS A 79 11.16 5.51 -0.96
CA LYS A 79 12.25 5.49 -1.98
C LYS A 79 12.08 4.40 -3.05
N ILE A 80 10.85 4.01 -3.34
CA ILE A 80 10.52 3.13 -4.46
C ILE A 80 10.44 3.97 -5.74
N ASN A 81 11.02 3.47 -6.84
CA ASN A 81 10.90 4.10 -8.15
C ASN A 81 9.54 3.76 -8.77
N VAL A 82 8.74 4.78 -9.03
CA VAL A 82 7.36 4.73 -9.52
C VAL A 82 7.22 5.33 -10.91
#